data_AF-A0A4P7SL55-F1
#
_entry.id   AF-A0A4P7SL55-F1
#
_cell.length_a   1.000
_cell.length_b   1.000
_cell.length_c   1.000
_cell.angle_alpha   90.00
_cell.angle_beta   90.00
_cell.angle_gamma   90.00
#
_symmetry.space_group_name_H-M   'P 1'
#
loop_
_entity.id
_entity.type
_entity.pdbx_description
1 polymer ?
#
loop_
_entity_poly.entity_id
_entity_poly.type
_entity_poly.pdbx_seq_one_letter_code
_entity_poly.pdbx_strand_id
1 'polypeptide(L)'
;MTTRPVLPTAVRVPAPGRRHGARRTLAAAGAAAVVLTLGACTSTSAAAPQESAPPSAALSGTSQPDPSATPTSVPAPAPAPGAEPVGVPPFQEDVMVLQATATEWVSVDDIVVTPFDGFTRVEYVLNGPGAASYEVTWVDRALDEATGRDLPIEGDAVLRVAIGSVPLSGIDATRDEAVEAGSVRSVLAPVALDDVAVGYVGATAPVPVRAFFWPEGHRLVVDLLDEG
;
A
#
# COMPACT_ATOMS: atom_id res chain seq x y z
N MET A 1 45.60 -25.84 -47.33
CA MET A 1 45.83 -25.81 -45.87
C MET A 1 44.51 -25.40 -45.23
N THR A 2 43.73 -26.37 -44.76
CA THR A 2 42.33 -26.18 -44.35
C THR A 2 42.22 -26.45 -42.87
N THR A 3 41.97 -25.40 -42.10
CA THR A 3 41.87 -25.43 -40.63
C THR A 3 40.50 -26.00 -40.24
N ARG A 4 40.49 -27.13 -39.53
CA ARG A 4 39.28 -27.71 -38.93
C ARG A 4 38.88 -26.93 -37.66
N PRO A 5 37.60 -26.60 -37.44
CA PRO A 5 37.15 -26.06 -36.17
C PRO A 5 37.01 -27.18 -35.12
N VAL A 6 37.49 -26.90 -33.92
CA VAL A 6 37.35 -27.75 -32.72
C VAL A 6 36.00 -27.43 -32.07
N LEU A 7 35.14 -28.44 -31.94
CA LEU A 7 33.86 -28.35 -31.23
C LEU A 7 34.08 -28.39 -29.70
N PRO A 8 33.34 -27.59 -28.92
CA PRO A 8 33.42 -27.64 -27.46
C PRO A 8 32.76 -28.90 -26.89
N THR A 9 33.44 -29.50 -25.93
CA THR A 9 33.01 -30.66 -25.14
C THR A 9 31.75 -30.31 -24.33
N ALA A 10 30.64 -30.99 -24.59
CA ALA A 10 29.41 -30.84 -23.82
C ALA A 10 29.59 -31.36 -22.38
N VAL A 11 29.43 -30.47 -21.40
CA VAL A 11 29.34 -30.82 -19.98
C VAL A 11 27.99 -31.48 -19.72
N ARG A 12 28.02 -32.72 -19.24
CA ARG A 12 26.83 -33.52 -18.95
C ARG A 12 26.33 -33.16 -17.54
N VAL A 13 25.24 -32.39 -17.47
CA VAL A 13 24.54 -32.09 -16.21
C VAL A 13 23.77 -33.33 -15.74
N PRO A 14 23.92 -33.79 -14.49
CA PRO A 14 23.12 -34.89 -13.96
C PRO A 14 21.66 -34.45 -13.74
N ALA A 15 20.72 -35.29 -14.20
CA ALA A 15 19.28 -35.06 -14.01
C ALA A 15 18.89 -35.14 -12.52
N PRO A 16 17.95 -34.31 -12.04
CA PRO A 16 17.45 -34.42 -10.68
C PRO A 16 16.70 -35.74 -10.47
N GLY A 17 17.07 -36.44 -9.40
CA GLY A 17 16.51 -37.72 -9.01
C GLY A 17 15.01 -37.64 -8.73
N ARG A 18 14.24 -38.47 -9.43
CA ARG A 18 12.85 -38.81 -9.09
C ARG A 18 12.79 -39.38 -7.68
N ARG A 19 12.25 -38.63 -6.72
CA ARG A 19 11.76 -39.21 -5.47
C ARG A 19 10.32 -39.68 -5.70
N HIS A 20 10.17 -41.00 -5.81
CA HIS A 20 8.90 -41.70 -5.65
C HIS A 20 8.70 -42.04 -4.17
N GLY A 21 7.46 -41.89 -3.69
CA GLY A 21 7.01 -42.34 -2.37
C GLY A 21 6.47 -41.17 -1.55
N ALA A 22 5.23 -41.15 -1.06
CA ALA A 22 4.22 -42.19 -1.00
C ALA A 22 2.84 -41.53 -1.00
N ARG A 23 1.92 -42.11 -1.79
CA ARG A 23 0.49 -41.89 -1.65
C ARG A 23 0.06 -42.44 -0.29
N ARG A 24 -0.39 -41.58 0.61
CA ARG A 24 -1.22 -41.98 1.75
C ARG A 24 -2.62 -41.44 1.54
N THR A 25 -3.42 -42.24 0.83
CA THR A 25 -4.88 -42.19 0.93
C THR A 25 -5.29 -42.79 2.27
N LEU A 26 -6.06 -42.05 3.06
CA LEU A 26 -7.10 -42.60 3.94
C LEU A 26 -8.07 -41.46 4.31
N ALA A 27 -9.35 -41.73 4.03
CA ALA A 27 -10.49 -40.86 4.22
C ALA A 27 -10.93 -40.82 5.69
N ALA A 28 -11.60 -39.73 6.08
CA ALA A 28 -12.63 -39.78 7.11
C ALA A 28 -13.62 -38.62 6.90
N ALA A 29 -14.87 -38.99 6.66
CA ALA A 29 -16.03 -38.12 6.67
C ALA A 29 -16.35 -37.66 8.09
N GLY A 30 -16.84 -36.43 8.23
CA GLY A 30 -17.34 -35.88 9.48
C GLY A 30 -18.28 -34.72 9.22
N ALA A 31 -19.56 -35.04 9.01
CA ALA A 31 -20.65 -34.08 9.01
C ALA A 31 -20.99 -33.69 10.44
N ALA A 32 -21.07 -32.39 10.73
CA ALA A 32 -21.78 -31.87 11.88
C ALA A 32 -22.29 -30.45 11.57
N ALA A 33 -23.59 -30.37 11.31
CA ALA A 33 -24.36 -29.13 11.26
C ALA A 33 -24.74 -28.71 12.67
N VAL A 34 -24.51 -27.45 13.08
CA VAL A 34 -25.17 -26.85 14.24
C VAL A 34 -25.41 -25.34 14.03
N VAL A 35 -26.68 -25.04 13.75
CA VAL A 35 -27.56 -24.00 14.33
C VAL A 35 -27.12 -22.52 14.32
N LEU A 36 -27.89 -21.73 13.55
CA LEU A 36 -28.04 -20.28 13.66
C LEU A 36 -28.70 -19.87 14.99
N THR A 37 -28.18 -18.82 15.63
CA THR A 37 -28.93 -18.04 16.61
C THR A 37 -28.90 -16.56 16.20
N LEU A 38 -30.05 -16.06 15.73
CA LEU A 38 -30.30 -14.64 15.53
C LEU A 38 -30.44 -13.93 16.89
N GLY A 39 -29.53 -13.02 17.19
CA GLY A 39 -29.65 -12.08 18.30
C GLY A 39 -30.24 -10.75 17.82
N ALA A 40 -31.56 -10.64 17.80
CA ALA A 40 -32.26 -9.38 17.60
C ALA A 40 -32.47 -8.70 18.96
N CYS A 41 -31.77 -7.60 19.21
CA CYS A 41 -32.11 -6.65 20.28
C CYS A 41 -32.27 -5.26 19.66
N THR A 42 -33.52 -4.97 19.30
CA THR A 42 -34.00 -3.60 19.09
C THR A 42 -34.23 -2.96 20.45
N SER A 43 -33.50 -1.89 20.74
CA SER A 43 -33.78 -1.00 21.86
C SER A 43 -34.21 0.33 21.30
N THR A 44 -35.52 0.41 21.07
CA THR A 44 -36.29 1.64 20.96
C THR A 44 -36.11 2.48 22.23
N SER A 45 -35.76 3.76 22.06
CA SER A 45 -36.05 4.76 23.09
C SER A 45 -36.43 6.06 22.40
N ALA A 46 -37.62 6.52 22.77
CA ALA A 46 -38.35 7.62 22.20
C ALA A 46 -38.15 8.92 23.01
N ALA A 47 -38.66 10.02 22.43
CA ALA A 47 -38.92 11.35 23.00
C ALA A 47 -37.75 12.35 22.88
N ALA A 48 -37.93 13.59 22.38
CA ALA A 48 -39.12 14.35 21.97
C ALA A 48 -38.70 15.51 21.03
N PRO A 49 -39.62 16.09 20.24
CA PRO A 49 -39.37 17.27 19.43
C PRO A 49 -39.55 18.55 20.26
N GLN A 50 -38.63 19.50 20.13
CA GLN A 50 -38.81 20.87 20.63
C GLN A 50 -38.82 21.82 19.43
N GLU A 51 -40.05 22.11 19.00
CA GLU A 51 -40.40 23.25 18.17
C GLU A 51 -40.39 24.52 19.03
N SER A 52 -39.73 25.58 18.55
CA SER A 52 -40.19 26.94 18.80
C SER A 52 -39.58 27.90 17.77
N ALA A 53 -40.48 28.57 17.06
CA ALA A 53 -40.29 29.46 15.93
C ALA A 53 -39.87 30.91 16.35
N PRO A 54 -39.66 31.84 15.40
CA PRO A 54 -38.70 32.95 15.48
C PRO A 54 -39.28 34.28 16.02
N PRO A 55 -38.44 35.32 16.09
CA PRO A 55 -38.88 36.65 15.67
C PRO A 55 -38.02 37.25 14.54
N SER A 56 -38.72 37.83 13.55
CA SER A 56 -38.17 38.76 12.56
C SER A 56 -37.92 40.15 13.16
N ALA A 57 -36.84 40.80 12.72
CA ALA A 57 -36.82 42.25 12.50
C ALA A 57 -35.73 42.61 11.48
N ALA A 58 -36.14 43.34 10.45
CA ALA A 58 -35.31 43.88 9.37
C ALA A 58 -34.46 45.06 9.87
N LEU A 59 -33.37 45.39 9.16
CA LEU A 59 -33.23 46.64 8.39
C LEU A 59 -31.88 46.72 7.65
N SER A 60 -31.97 47.38 6.51
CA SER A 60 -31.01 47.56 5.41
C SER A 60 -29.64 48.12 5.79
N GLY A 61 -28.61 47.60 5.13
CA GLY A 61 -27.26 48.17 5.08
C GLY A 61 -26.52 47.63 3.86
N THR A 62 -26.76 48.24 2.70
CA THR A 62 -26.05 47.93 1.46
C THR A 62 -24.61 48.46 1.57
N SER A 63 -23.65 47.57 1.82
CA SER A 63 -22.22 47.84 1.63
C SER A 63 -21.64 46.75 0.74
N GLN A 64 -21.39 47.13 -0.50
CA GLN A 64 -20.74 46.36 -1.54
C GLN A 64 -19.27 46.11 -1.16
N PRO A 65 -18.79 44.86 -0.99
CA PRO A 65 -17.37 44.59 -0.95
C PRO A 65 -16.81 44.56 -2.37
N ASP A 66 -15.76 45.36 -2.56
CA ASP A 66 -14.92 45.40 -3.75
C ASP A 66 -14.22 44.03 -3.95
N PRO A 67 -14.33 43.37 -5.12
CA PRO A 67 -13.62 42.13 -5.39
C PRO A 67 -12.23 42.44 -5.95
N SER A 68 -11.25 42.71 -5.10
CA SER A 68 -9.83 42.68 -5.49
C SER A 68 -8.90 42.56 -4.29
N ALA A 69 -8.69 41.33 -3.84
CA ALA A 69 -7.42 40.89 -3.27
C ALA A 69 -7.39 39.36 -3.37
N THR A 70 -7.00 38.86 -4.54
CA THR A 70 -6.49 37.49 -4.66
C THR A 70 -5.30 37.37 -3.69
N PRO A 71 -5.31 36.44 -2.72
CA PRO A 71 -4.09 36.11 -2.02
C PRO A 71 -3.17 35.49 -3.07
N THR A 72 -2.11 36.22 -3.44
CA THR A 72 -0.96 35.62 -4.13
C THR A 72 -0.34 34.65 -3.14
N SER A 73 -0.82 33.40 -3.16
CA SER A 73 -0.11 32.28 -2.55
C SER A 73 1.20 32.15 -3.31
N VAL A 74 2.27 32.70 -2.73
CA VAL A 74 3.62 32.40 -3.18
C VAL A 74 3.78 30.89 -3.00
N PRO A 75 3.97 30.11 -4.08
CA PRO A 75 4.21 28.68 -3.93
C PRO A 75 5.45 28.51 -3.05
N ALA A 76 5.32 27.68 -2.01
CA ALA A 76 6.48 27.27 -1.23
C ALA A 76 7.52 26.68 -2.19
N PRO A 77 8.81 26.99 -2.02
CA PRO A 77 9.85 26.41 -2.86
C PRO A 77 9.74 24.89 -2.81
N ALA A 78 9.64 24.26 -3.98
CA ALA A 78 9.66 22.81 -4.09
C ALA A 78 10.91 22.28 -3.37
N PRO A 79 10.80 21.23 -2.55
CA PRO A 79 11.96 20.67 -1.87
C PRO A 79 13.04 20.28 -2.89
N ALA A 80 14.30 20.54 -2.55
CA ALA A 80 15.41 20.11 -3.38
C ALA A 80 15.38 18.58 -3.54
N PRO A 81 15.72 18.03 -4.72
CA PRO A 81 15.82 16.59 -4.89
C PRO A 81 16.82 16.03 -3.88
N GLY A 82 16.36 15.12 -3.01
CA GLY A 82 17.17 14.56 -1.91
C GLY A 82 16.90 15.13 -0.52
N ALA A 83 16.12 16.21 -0.37
CA ALA A 83 15.79 16.75 0.94
C ALA A 83 14.67 15.94 1.60
N GLU A 84 14.95 15.37 2.77
CA GLU A 84 13.91 14.78 3.63
C GLU A 84 13.06 15.86 4.28
N PRO A 85 11.75 15.64 4.43
CA PRO A 85 10.90 16.57 5.15
C PRO A 85 11.25 16.59 6.65
N VAL A 86 10.85 17.65 7.33
CA VAL A 86 11.01 17.71 8.79
C VAL A 86 10.05 16.71 9.44
N GLY A 87 10.53 15.96 10.43
CA GLY A 87 9.70 15.05 11.23
C GLY A 87 9.52 13.65 10.64
N VAL A 88 10.41 13.23 9.74
CA VAL A 88 10.44 11.84 9.24
C VAL A 88 10.68 10.88 10.41
N PRO A 89 9.87 9.82 10.56
CA PRO A 89 10.06 8.84 11.62
C PRO A 89 11.39 8.10 11.47
N PRO A 90 11.98 7.59 12.56
CA PRO A 90 13.15 6.72 12.49
C PRO A 90 12.80 5.37 11.84
N PHE A 91 13.81 4.70 11.28
CA PHE A 91 13.67 3.31 10.83
C PHE A 91 13.36 2.36 11.98
N GLN A 92 12.52 1.36 11.73
CA GLN A 92 12.02 0.37 12.68
C GLN A 92 12.11 -1.03 12.05
N GLU A 93 12.31 -2.07 12.85
CA GLU A 93 12.33 -3.47 12.38
C GLU A 93 10.92 -4.11 12.36
N ASP A 94 9.97 -3.52 13.09
CA ASP A 94 8.64 -4.06 13.34
C ASP A 94 7.56 -3.50 12.41
N VAL A 95 6.34 -4.00 12.58
CA VAL A 95 5.11 -3.54 11.92
C VAL A 95 4.92 -2.03 12.12
N MET A 96 4.64 -1.33 11.03
CA MET A 96 4.30 0.09 11.06
C MET A 96 2.84 0.30 10.70
N VAL A 97 2.09 0.94 11.59
CA VAL A 97 0.65 1.19 11.40
C VAL A 97 0.33 2.66 11.64
N LEU A 98 -0.39 3.26 10.70
CA LEU A 98 -1.07 4.53 10.91
C LEU A 98 -2.55 4.34 10.60
N GLN A 99 -3.38 4.54 11.63
CA GLN A 99 -4.83 4.54 11.48
C GLN A 99 -5.31 5.96 11.16
N ALA A 100 -6.15 6.08 10.14
CA ALA A 100 -6.85 7.30 9.81
C ALA A 100 -8.35 7.03 9.84
N THR A 101 -9.14 8.00 10.30
CA THR A 101 -10.60 7.94 10.14
C THR A 101 -10.92 8.63 8.83
N ALA A 102 -11.08 7.86 7.75
CA ALA A 102 -11.42 8.44 6.47
C ALA A 102 -12.92 8.72 6.38
N THR A 103 -13.24 9.96 6.02
CA THR A 103 -14.60 10.35 5.61
C THR A 103 -14.74 10.42 4.09
N GLU A 104 -13.62 10.34 3.36
CA GLU A 104 -13.55 10.44 1.91
C GLU A 104 -12.51 9.45 1.36
N TRP A 105 -12.61 9.14 0.08
CA TRP A 105 -11.78 8.16 -0.60
C TRP A 105 -10.48 8.76 -1.15
N VAL A 106 -9.45 7.93 -1.28
CA VAL A 106 -8.26 8.22 -2.08
C VAL A 106 -8.08 7.19 -3.19
N SER A 107 -7.34 7.54 -4.24
CA SER A 107 -6.82 6.61 -5.25
C SER A 107 -5.30 6.48 -5.15
N VAL A 108 -4.77 5.36 -5.62
CA VAL A 108 -3.34 5.13 -5.85
C VAL A 108 -3.08 5.25 -7.34
N ASP A 109 -2.49 6.39 -7.73
CA ASP A 109 -2.35 6.78 -9.12
C ASP A 109 -1.02 6.27 -9.72
N ASP A 110 0.04 6.18 -8.92
CA ASP A 110 1.37 5.77 -9.39
C ASP A 110 2.24 5.19 -8.27
N ILE A 111 3.31 4.49 -8.65
CA ILE A 111 4.34 3.99 -7.75
C ILE A 111 5.73 4.35 -8.28
N VAL A 112 6.46 5.13 -7.49
CA VAL A 112 7.80 5.60 -7.83
C VAL A 112 8.82 4.95 -6.91
N VAL A 113 9.84 4.31 -7.49
CA VAL A 113 10.97 3.78 -6.72
C VAL A 113 12.20 4.63 -7.00
N THR A 114 12.82 5.15 -5.95
CA THR A 114 13.99 6.04 -6.05
C THR A 114 15.08 5.62 -5.07
N PRO A 115 16.30 5.32 -5.54
CA PRO A 115 17.44 5.09 -4.66
C PRO A 115 17.94 6.41 -4.06
N PHE A 116 18.24 6.41 -2.77
CA PHE A 116 18.93 7.46 -2.04
C PHE A 116 20.21 6.91 -1.40
N ASP A 117 21.00 7.76 -0.74
CA ASP A 117 22.19 7.31 -0.02
C ASP A 117 21.78 6.57 1.27
N GLY A 118 22.01 5.25 1.29
CA GLY A 118 21.76 4.38 2.44
C GLY A 118 20.32 3.86 2.57
N PHE A 119 19.42 4.19 1.65
CA PHE A 119 18.06 3.63 1.61
C PHE A 119 17.44 3.76 0.21
N THR A 120 16.47 2.89 -0.07
CA THR A 120 15.64 2.96 -1.26
C THR A 120 14.21 3.35 -0.87
N ARG A 121 13.67 4.35 -1.56
CA ARG A 121 12.31 4.87 -1.33
C ARG A 121 11.32 4.30 -2.32
N VAL A 122 10.20 3.80 -1.83
CA VAL A 122 9.01 3.46 -2.61
C VAL A 122 7.90 4.46 -2.25
N GLU A 123 7.47 5.26 -3.22
CA GLU A 123 6.39 6.24 -3.06
C GLU A 123 5.12 5.74 -3.75
N TYR A 124 4.02 5.69 -3.02
CA TYR A 124 2.69 5.54 -3.59
C TYR A 124 2.08 6.93 -3.74
N VAL A 125 1.84 7.34 -4.99
CA VAL A 125 1.23 8.64 -5.31
C VAL A 125 -0.27 8.51 -5.08
N LEU A 126 -0.78 9.33 -4.16
CA LEU A 126 -2.18 9.31 -3.74
C LEU A 126 -2.92 10.55 -4.26
N ASN A 127 -4.17 10.35 -4.63
CA ASN A 127 -5.04 11.42 -5.11
C ASN A 127 -6.42 11.32 -4.45
N GLY A 128 -7.18 12.42 -4.50
CA GLY A 128 -8.45 12.56 -3.80
C GLY A 128 -8.32 13.27 -2.45
N PRO A 129 -9.45 13.65 -1.85
CA PRO A 129 -9.48 14.47 -0.64
C PRO A 129 -9.45 13.65 0.66
N GLY A 130 -9.51 12.32 0.57
CA GLY A 130 -9.47 11.42 1.72
C GLY A 130 -8.13 11.37 2.46
N ALA A 131 -8.17 10.87 3.69
CA ALA A 131 -7.00 10.55 4.48
C ALA A 131 -6.84 9.03 4.53
N ALA A 132 -5.79 8.50 3.91
CA ALA A 132 -5.52 7.07 3.95
C ALA A 132 -4.97 6.63 5.31
N SER A 133 -5.30 5.40 5.71
CA SER A 133 -4.51 4.64 6.69
C SER A 133 -3.42 3.86 5.97
N TYR A 134 -2.38 3.45 6.67
CA TYR A 134 -1.42 2.48 6.14
C TYR A 134 -1.02 1.42 7.16
N GLU A 135 -0.64 0.26 6.65
CA GLU A 135 0.06 -0.79 7.38
C GLU A 135 1.20 -1.33 6.52
N VAL A 136 2.41 -1.40 7.09
CA VAL A 136 3.60 -1.92 6.44
C VAL A 136 4.17 -3.05 7.30
N THR A 137 4.34 -4.23 6.70
CA THR A 137 4.74 -5.43 7.44
C THR A 137 5.50 -6.43 6.58
N TRP A 138 6.52 -7.06 7.14
CA TRP A 138 7.22 -8.18 6.51
C TRP A 138 6.35 -9.45 6.56
N VAL A 139 6.21 -10.14 5.44
CA VAL A 139 5.42 -11.38 5.30
C VAL A 139 6.22 -12.49 4.64
N ASP A 140 5.79 -13.74 4.86
CA ASP A 140 6.48 -14.92 4.30
C ASP A 140 6.41 -14.98 2.77
N ARG A 141 5.31 -14.49 2.18
CA ARG A 141 5.05 -14.54 0.73
C ARG A 141 4.00 -13.50 0.31
N ALA A 142 4.10 -13.03 -0.93
CA ALA A 142 3.06 -12.20 -1.54
C ALA A 142 1.86 -13.07 -1.95
N LEU A 143 0.67 -12.67 -1.51
CA LEU A 143 -0.57 -13.39 -1.79
C LEU A 143 -1.58 -12.49 -2.51
N ASP A 144 -2.30 -13.07 -3.46
CA ASP A 144 -3.53 -12.49 -3.99
C ASP A 144 -4.59 -12.54 -2.89
N GLU A 145 -5.01 -11.38 -2.37
CA GLU A 145 -5.89 -11.30 -1.20
C GLU A 145 -7.27 -11.92 -1.45
N ALA A 146 -7.73 -12.00 -2.70
CA ALA A 146 -9.03 -12.56 -3.05
C ALA A 146 -9.00 -14.10 -3.17
N THR A 147 -7.90 -14.66 -3.65
CA THR A 147 -7.78 -16.09 -3.97
C THR A 147 -6.84 -16.86 -3.05
N GLY A 148 -5.99 -16.16 -2.29
CA GLY A 148 -4.94 -16.73 -1.43
C GLY A 148 -3.79 -17.40 -2.20
N ARG A 149 -3.65 -17.13 -3.50
CA ARG A 149 -2.61 -17.73 -4.36
C ARG A 149 -1.33 -16.90 -4.28
N ASP A 150 -0.19 -17.59 -4.38
CA ASP A 150 1.11 -16.93 -4.41
C ASP A 150 1.24 -16.02 -5.65
N LEU A 151 1.67 -14.79 -5.42
CA LEU A 151 2.03 -13.82 -6.46
C LEU A 151 3.53 -13.92 -6.73
N PRO A 152 3.98 -13.91 -8.00
CA PRO A 152 5.39 -13.91 -8.34
C PRO A 152 6.00 -12.56 -7.98
N ILE A 153 6.96 -12.55 -7.07
CA ILE A 153 7.72 -11.36 -6.67
C ILE A 153 9.20 -11.72 -6.56
N GLU A 154 10.08 -10.85 -7.02
CA GLU A 154 11.53 -11.04 -6.94
C GLU A 154 12.09 -10.49 -5.62
N GLY A 155 13.02 -11.22 -5.01
CA GLY A 155 13.58 -10.91 -3.69
C GLY A 155 13.54 -12.13 -2.77
N ASP A 156 14.36 -12.10 -1.71
CA ASP A 156 14.38 -13.14 -0.68
C ASP A 156 13.50 -12.78 0.54
N ALA A 157 12.98 -11.55 0.59
CA ALA A 157 12.03 -11.06 1.58
C ALA A 157 10.88 -10.27 0.93
N VAL A 158 9.71 -10.26 1.56
CA VAL A 158 8.50 -9.61 1.02
C VAL A 158 7.91 -8.64 2.04
N LEU A 159 7.81 -7.36 1.66
CA LEU A 159 7.15 -6.32 2.42
C LEU A 159 5.74 -6.11 1.87
N ARG A 160 4.72 -6.31 2.70
CA ARG A 160 3.32 -5.99 2.40
C ARG A 160 3.04 -4.53 2.76
N VAL A 161 2.42 -3.81 1.83
CA VAL A 161 1.96 -2.44 2.03
C VAL A 161 0.45 -2.41 1.81
N ALA A 162 -0.31 -2.16 2.87
CA ALA A 162 -1.76 -1.95 2.82
C ALA A 162 -2.09 -0.48 3.01
N ILE A 163 -2.93 0.05 2.13
CA ILE A 163 -3.39 1.44 2.12
C ILE A 163 -4.91 1.40 2.24
N GLY A 164 -5.45 1.93 3.34
CA GLY A 164 -6.89 1.95 3.56
C GLY A 164 -7.56 3.16 2.93
N SER A 165 -8.88 3.11 2.86
CA SER A 165 -9.72 4.15 2.25
C SER A 165 -9.50 4.30 0.75
N VAL A 166 -9.23 3.17 0.08
CA VAL A 166 -9.10 3.07 -1.37
C VAL A 166 -10.28 2.26 -1.91
N PRO A 167 -11.14 2.83 -2.77
CA PRO A 167 -12.26 2.09 -3.33
C PRO A 167 -11.77 1.06 -4.36
N LEU A 168 -12.60 0.07 -4.70
CA LEU A 168 -12.28 -0.95 -5.71
C LEU A 168 -11.79 -0.39 -7.06
N SER A 169 -12.29 0.77 -7.47
CA SER A 169 -11.87 1.45 -8.71
C SER A 169 -10.72 2.46 -8.51
N GLY A 170 -10.14 2.51 -7.32
CA GLY A 170 -9.17 3.51 -6.89
C GLY A 170 -7.72 3.17 -7.19
N ILE A 171 -7.46 2.21 -8.08
CA ILE A 171 -6.10 1.84 -8.51
C ILE A 171 -5.95 2.18 -9.98
N ASP A 172 -5.04 3.09 -10.29
CA ASP A 172 -4.55 3.34 -11.65
C ASP A 172 -3.07 2.93 -11.81
N ALA A 173 -2.36 2.75 -10.69
CA ALA A 173 -0.97 2.30 -10.69
C ALA A 173 -0.81 0.92 -11.34
N THR A 174 0.03 0.83 -12.38
CA THR A 174 0.41 -0.43 -13.02
C THR A 174 1.91 -0.63 -12.92
N ARG A 175 2.37 -1.17 -11.79
CA ARG A 175 3.78 -1.51 -11.58
C ARG A 175 3.93 -2.93 -11.07
N ASP A 176 4.13 -3.86 -12.01
CA ASP A 176 4.43 -5.27 -11.75
C ASP A 176 5.77 -5.61 -12.42
N GLU A 177 6.86 -5.09 -11.86
CA GLU A 177 8.18 -5.21 -12.48
C GLU A 177 9.33 -5.36 -11.49
N ALA A 178 10.43 -5.92 -12.00
CA ALA A 178 11.71 -5.92 -11.34
C ALA A 178 12.25 -4.48 -11.26
N VAL A 179 12.69 -4.10 -10.07
CA VAL A 179 13.28 -2.80 -9.75
C VAL A 179 14.54 -3.06 -8.94
N GLU A 180 15.65 -3.26 -9.64
CA GLU A 180 16.95 -3.49 -9.01
C GLU A 180 17.51 -2.16 -8.46
N ALA A 181 17.13 -1.81 -7.23
CA ALA A 181 17.52 -0.56 -6.57
C ALA A 181 17.78 -0.79 -5.08
N GLY A 182 19.05 -0.71 -4.67
CA GLY A 182 19.46 -0.93 -3.27
C GLY A 182 18.95 -2.27 -2.72
N SER A 183 18.21 -2.22 -1.61
CA SER A 183 17.55 -3.39 -1.03
C SER A 183 16.31 -3.87 -1.82
N VAL A 184 15.72 -3.04 -2.67
CA VAL A 184 14.53 -3.38 -3.47
C VAL A 184 14.91 -4.18 -4.71
N ARG A 185 14.10 -5.20 -5.03
CA ARG A 185 14.25 -6.09 -6.19
C ARG A 185 13.04 -6.07 -7.11
N SER A 186 11.84 -5.89 -6.57
CA SER A 186 10.64 -5.76 -7.37
C SER A 186 9.53 -5.06 -6.60
N VAL A 187 8.54 -4.57 -7.35
CA VAL A 187 7.31 -4.01 -6.78
C VAL A 187 6.13 -4.59 -7.54
N LEU A 188 5.10 -5.00 -6.80
CA LEU A 188 3.80 -5.38 -7.33
C LEU A 188 2.78 -4.31 -6.99
N ALA A 189 1.97 -3.95 -7.99
CA ALA A 189 0.96 -2.92 -7.87
C ALA A 189 -0.09 -3.35 -6.86
N PRO A 190 -0.62 -2.40 -6.07
CA PRO A 190 -1.65 -2.74 -5.12
C PRO A 190 -2.94 -3.10 -5.85
N VAL A 191 -3.63 -4.10 -5.33
CA VAL A 191 -4.99 -4.44 -5.76
C VAL A 191 -5.95 -4.01 -4.67
N ALA A 192 -7.00 -3.27 -5.05
CA ALA A 192 -8.06 -2.90 -4.12
C ALA A 192 -9.01 -4.08 -3.90
N LEU A 193 -9.20 -4.43 -2.62
CA LEU A 193 -10.25 -5.34 -2.14
C LEU A 193 -10.97 -4.66 -0.99
N ASP A 194 -12.30 -4.60 -1.09
CA ASP A 194 -13.14 -3.78 -0.20
C ASP A 194 -12.71 -2.30 -0.22
N ASP A 195 -12.22 -1.77 0.91
CA ASP A 195 -11.73 -0.41 1.11
C ASP A 195 -10.21 -0.34 1.33
N VAL A 196 -9.48 -1.42 1.02
CA VAL A 196 -8.03 -1.52 1.22
C VAL A 196 -7.34 -1.91 -0.08
N ALA A 197 -6.29 -1.16 -0.42
CA ALA A 197 -5.37 -1.48 -1.50
C ALA A 197 -4.14 -2.18 -0.93
N VAL A 198 -3.81 -3.38 -1.43
CA VAL A 198 -2.68 -4.19 -0.93
C VAL A 198 -1.69 -4.42 -2.05
N GLY A 199 -0.47 -3.89 -1.88
CA GLY A 199 0.67 -4.09 -2.77
C GLY A 199 1.85 -4.73 -2.04
N TYR A 200 2.89 -5.06 -2.80
CA TYR A 200 4.06 -5.76 -2.27
C TYR A 200 5.37 -5.18 -2.81
N VAL A 201 6.40 -5.17 -1.97
CA VAL A 201 7.78 -4.85 -2.35
C VAL A 201 8.66 -6.05 -2.04
N GLY A 202 9.34 -6.56 -3.06
CA GLY A 202 10.31 -7.62 -2.89
C GLY A 202 11.69 -7.03 -2.60
N ALA A 203 12.39 -7.60 -1.61
CA ALA A 203 13.66 -7.10 -1.11
C ALA A 203 14.71 -8.22 -0.95
N THR A 204 15.99 -7.85 -0.85
CA THR A 204 17.09 -8.82 -0.64
C THR A 204 17.08 -9.47 0.74
N ALA A 205 16.61 -8.76 1.75
CA ALA A 205 16.44 -9.26 3.11
C ALA A 205 15.42 -8.41 3.87
N PRO A 206 14.89 -8.87 5.01
CA PRO A 206 14.18 -8.00 5.92
C PRO A 206 15.16 -6.94 6.47
N VAL A 207 14.85 -5.68 6.22
CA VAL A 207 15.63 -4.52 6.67
C VAL A 207 14.74 -3.60 7.50
N PRO A 208 15.32 -2.74 8.36
CA PRO A 208 14.55 -1.69 8.99
C PRO A 208 13.87 -0.79 7.95
N VAL A 209 12.60 -0.47 8.20
CA VAL A 209 11.75 0.34 7.32
C VAL A 209 11.25 1.57 8.06
N ARG A 210 10.92 2.63 7.31
CA ARG A 210 10.08 3.72 7.82
C ARG A 210 9.00 4.06 6.82
N ALA A 211 7.79 4.32 7.32
CA ALA A 211 6.64 4.69 6.51
C ALA A 211 6.02 5.99 7.06
N PHE A 212 5.64 6.90 6.17
CA PHE A 212 5.01 8.17 6.53
C PHE A 212 4.33 8.81 5.32
N PHE A 213 3.38 9.72 5.57
CA PHE A 213 2.88 10.59 4.52
C PHE A 213 3.82 11.78 4.32
N TRP A 214 4.12 12.12 3.08
CA TRP A 214 4.83 13.36 2.75
C TRP A 214 4.01 14.56 3.28
N PRO A 215 4.63 15.68 3.69
CA PRO A 215 3.89 16.80 4.31
C PRO A 215 2.71 17.36 3.51
N GLU A 216 2.71 17.21 2.19
CA GLU A 216 1.61 17.62 1.31
C GLU A 216 0.46 16.59 1.24
N GLY A 217 0.58 15.43 1.92
CA GLY A 217 -0.46 14.40 2.06
C GLY A 217 -0.67 13.50 0.84
N HIS A 218 -0.22 13.91 -0.35
CA HIS A 218 -0.46 13.21 -1.62
C HIS A 218 0.49 12.03 -1.90
N ARG A 219 1.31 11.62 -0.92
CA ARG A 219 2.29 10.54 -1.10
C ARG A 219 2.44 9.75 0.19
N LEU A 220 2.22 8.45 0.11
CA LEU A 220 2.72 7.51 1.12
C LEU A 220 4.14 7.12 0.74
N VAL A 221 5.09 7.39 1.63
CA VAL A 221 6.50 7.04 1.47
C VAL A 221 6.81 5.83 2.33
N VAL A 222 7.47 4.84 1.73
CA VAL A 222 8.04 3.67 2.40
C VAL A 222 9.53 3.62 2.06
N ASP A 223 10.38 3.88 3.04
CA ASP A 223 11.84 3.79 2.89
C ASP A 223 12.34 2.47 3.48
N LEU A 224 13.17 1.77 2.71
CA LEU A 224 13.86 0.55 3.11
C LEU A 224 15.35 0.84 3.22
N LEU A 225 15.98 0.55 4.36
CA LEU A 225 17.43 0.69 4.47
C LEU A 225 18.16 -0.19 3.44
N ASP A 226 19.22 0.36 2.86
CA ASP A 226 20.10 -0.41 1.99
C ASP A 226 21.06 -1.27 2.83
N GLU A 227 21.34 -2.48 2.35
CA GLU A 227 22.39 -3.32 2.92
C GLU A 227 23.77 -2.71 2.62
N GLY A 228 24.59 -2.51 3.66
CA GLY A 228 25.93 -1.92 3.57
C GLY A 228 27.03 -2.87 3.12
#